data_AF-A0A947TFX6-F1
#
_entry.id   AF-A0A947TFX6-F1
#
_cell.length_a   1.000
_cell.length_b   1.000
_cell.length_c   1.000
_cell.angle_alpha   90.00
_cell.angle_beta   90.00
_cell.angle_gamma   90.00
#
_symmetry.space_group_name_H-M   'P 1'
#
loop_
_entity.id
_entity.type
_entity.pdbx_description
1 polymer ?
#
loop_
_entity_poly.entity_id
_entity_poly.type
_entity_poly.pdbx_seq_one_letter_code
_entity_poly.pdbx_strand_id
1 'polypeptide(L)' 'MENFVFCNPVKIVFGKGTIAKLNELIEPKAKILLTYGGGSIKKNGVYKQVKAALKKRKTS' A
#
# COMPACT_ATOMS: atom_id res chain seq x y z
N MET A 1 10.76 12.44 -32.41
CA MET A 1 10.82 11.95 -31.01
C MET A 1 12.11 12.49 -30.47
N GLU A 2 12.02 13.35 -29.46
CA GLU A 2 13.18 14.10 -28.95
C GLU A 2 13.88 13.33 -27.83
N ASN A 3 15.13 13.72 -27.57
CA ASN A 3 15.88 13.17 -26.45
C ASN A 3 15.23 13.57 -25.12
N PHE A 4 15.00 12.60 -24.24
CA PHE A 4 14.52 12.84 -22.88
C PHE A 4 15.20 11.91 -21.87
N VAL A 5 15.23 12.37 -20.62
CA VAL A 5 15.58 11.57 -19.45
C VAL A 5 14.30 11.33 -18.65
N PHE A 6 13.97 10.08 -18.39
CA PHE A 6 12.79 9.69 -17.63
C PHE A 6 13.19 9.02 -16.32
N CYS A 7 12.60 9.48 -15.22
CA CYS A 7 12.77 8.88 -13.90
C CYS A 7 11.40 8.59 -13.29
N ASN A 8 11.17 7.33 -12.93
CA ASN A 8 10.08 6.93 -12.07
C ASN A 8 10.66 6.18 -10.85
N PRO A 9 10.83 6.83 -9.70
CA PRO A 9 11.43 6.22 -8.51
C PRO A 9 10.46 5.27 -7.78
N VAL A 10 9.20 5.16 -8.23
CA VAL A 10 8.17 4.40 -7.52
C VAL A 10 8.30 2.91 -7.81
N LYS A 11 8.42 2.11 -6.76
CA LYS A 11 8.32 0.65 -6.84
C LYS A 11 6.86 0.23 -7.07
N ILE A 12 6.58 -0.34 -8.23
CA ILE A 12 5.26 -0.88 -8.56
C ILE A 12 5.18 -2.34 -8.10
N VAL A 13 4.16 -2.66 -7.30
CA VAL A 13 3.85 -4.04 -6.89
C VAL A 13 2.50 -4.43 -7.49
N PHE A 14 2.54 -5.23 -8.54
CA PHE A 14 1.36 -5.55 -9.35
C PHE A 14 0.99 -7.04 -9.28
N GLY A 15 -0.31 -7.33 -9.40
CA GLY A 15 -0.87 -8.67 -9.40
C GLY A 15 -1.90 -8.93 -8.30
N LYS A 16 -2.67 -10.01 -8.45
CA LYS A 16 -3.69 -10.43 -7.49
C LYS A 16 -3.05 -10.79 -6.14
N GLY A 17 -3.64 -10.34 -5.04
CA GLY A 17 -3.20 -10.69 -3.68
C GLY A 17 -1.96 -9.94 -3.17
N THR A 18 -1.43 -8.99 -3.93
CA THR A 18 -0.19 -8.26 -3.58
C THR A 18 -0.29 -7.39 -2.33
N ILE A 19 -1.49 -7.03 -1.88
CA ILE A 19 -1.71 -6.29 -0.62
C ILE A 19 -1.09 -7.04 0.58
N ALA A 20 -1.01 -8.36 0.55
CA ALA A 20 -0.38 -9.15 1.61
C ALA A 20 1.12 -8.85 1.81
N LYS A 21 1.81 -8.36 0.78
CA LYS A 21 3.26 -8.03 0.83
C LYS A 21 3.55 -6.71 1.53
N LEU A 22 2.53 -5.93 1.91
CA LEU A 22 2.70 -4.58 2.43
C LEU A 22 3.61 -4.53 3.68
N ASN A 23 3.59 -5.56 4.52
CA ASN A 23 4.45 -5.64 5.70
C ASN A 23 5.95 -5.79 5.38
N GLU A 24 6.31 -6.30 4.20
CA GLU A 24 7.71 -6.47 3.77
C GLU A 24 8.25 -5.20 3.10
N LEU A 25 7.35 -4.33 2.62
CA LEU A 25 7.68 -3.17 1.79
C LEU A 25 7.81 -1.87 2.59
N ILE A 26 7.33 -1.85 3.83
CA ILE A 26 7.38 -0.68 4.69
C ILE A 26 8.46 -0.91 5.75
N GLU A 27 9.23 0.14 6.07
CA GLU A 27 10.21 0.09 7.15
C GLU A 27 9.62 -0.45 8.46
N PRO A 28 10.36 -1.28 9.24
CA PRO A 28 9.81 -1.97 10.40
C PRO A 28 9.23 -1.07 11.50
N LYS A 29 9.78 0.15 11.68
CA LYS A 29 9.42 1.08 12.77
C LYS A 29 8.50 2.22 12.33
N ALA A 30 8.04 2.22 11.09
CA ALA A 30 7.18 3.29 10.57
C ALA A 30 5.84 3.34 11.33
N LYS A 31 5.45 4.54 11.77
CA LYS A 31 4.07 4.82 12.20
C LYS A 31 3.21 5.05 10.96
N ILE A 32 2.09 4.34 10.84
CA ILE A 32 1.28 4.33 9.63
C ILE A 32 -0.07 4.99 9.91
N LEU A 33 -0.40 6.00 9.11
CA LEU A 33 -1.73 6.60 9.00
C LEU A 33 -2.43 6.06 7.76
N LEU A 34 -3.62 5.47 7.91
CA LEU A 34 -4.41 5.00 6.77
C LEU A 34 -5.37 6.11 6.30
N THR A 35 -5.06 6.73 5.17
CA THR A 35 -5.95 7.71 4.52
C THR A 35 -6.82 7.02 3.47
N TYR A 36 -8.12 7.32 3.48
CA TYR A 36 -9.09 6.81 2.50
C TYR A 36 -10.30 7.73 2.38
N GLY A 37 -10.99 7.69 1.23
CA GLY A 37 -12.18 8.50 0.95
C GLY A 37 -13.48 7.93 1.56
N GLY A 38 -14.61 8.12 0.88
CA GLY A 38 -15.98 7.83 1.35
C GLY A 38 -16.34 6.37 1.71
N GLY A 39 -15.37 5.47 1.86
CA GLY A 39 -15.58 4.16 2.48
C GLY A 39 -15.85 2.98 1.53
N SER A 40 -15.77 3.17 0.21
CA SER A 40 -15.89 2.07 -0.77
C SER A 40 -14.92 0.91 -0.47
N ILE A 41 -13.71 1.22 0.01
CA ILE A 41 -12.70 0.23 0.39
C ILE A 41 -13.11 -0.67 1.56
N LYS A 42 -14.08 -0.25 2.37
CA LYS A 42 -14.64 -1.09 3.45
C LYS A 42 -15.64 -2.09 2.87
N LYS A 43 -16.44 -1.68 1.88
CA LYS A 43 -17.45 -2.51 1.22
C LYS A 43 -16.81 -3.62 0.37
N ASN A 44 -15.77 -3.28 -0.40
CA ASN A 44 -15.10 -4.25 -1.29
C ASN A 44 -14.00 -5.09 -0.59
N GLY A 45 -13.81 -4.93 0.72
CA GLY A 45 -12.87 -5.73 1.52
C GLY A 45 -11.40 -5.28 1.48
N VAL A 46 -11.03 -4.28 0.68
CA VAL A 46 -9.65 -3.76 0.60
C VAL A 46 -9.15 -3.28 1.96
N TYR A 47 -9.98 -2.57 2.72
CA TYR A 47 -9.64 -2.11 4.07
C TYR A 47 -9.26 -3.28 4.99
N LYS A 48 -10.02 -4.39 4.92
CA LYS A 48 -9.76 -5.59 5.72
C LYS A 48 -8.43 -6.24 5.30
N GLN A 49 -8.14 -6.31 4.00
CA GLN A 49 -6.88 -6.85 3.48
C GLN A 49 -5.67 -6.03 3.94
N VAL A 50 -5.76 -4.70 3.89
CA VAL A 50 -4.69 -3.81 4.36
C VAL A 50 -4.46 -3.94 5.86
N LYS A 51 -5.53 -3.93 6.68
CA LYS A 51 -5.40 -4.12 8.13
C LYS A 51 -4.84 -5.49 8.50
N ALA A 52 -5.21 -6.54 7.75
CA ALA A 52 -4.65 -7.88 7.93
C ALA A 52 -3.15 -7.91 7.59
N ALA A 53 -2.75 -7.32 6.47
CA ALA A 53 -1.34 -7.22 6.08
C ALA A 53 -0.51 -6.44 7.11
N LEU A 54 -1.10 -5.44 7.77
CA LEU A 54 -0.41 -4.59 8.75
C LEU A 54 -0.64 -4.99 10.21
N LYS A 55 -1.26 -6.16 10.51
CA LYS A 55 -1.71 -6.54 11.86
C LYS A 55 -0.62 -6.47 12.95
N LYS A 56 0.65 -6.65 12.59
CA LYS A 56 1.80 -6.58 13.50
C LYS A 56 2.30 -5.15 13.77
N ARG A 57 1.66 -4.13 13.21
CA ARG A 57 2.09 -2.72 13.27
C ARG A 57 1.04 -1.85 13.94
N LYS A 58 1.47 -0.80 14.63
CA LYS A 58 0.56 0.24 15.14
C LYS A 58 0.06 1.07 13.95
N THR A 59 -1.23 0.95 13.66
CA THR A 59 -1.94 1.77 12.65
C THR A 59 -2.94 2.66 13.38
N SER A 60 -2.90 3.97 13.14
CA SER A 60 -3.93 4.94 13.60
C SER A 60 -4.96 5.20 12.51
#